data_AF-A0A8T5RWX2-F1
#
_entry.id   AF-A0A8T5RWX2-F1
#
_cell.length_a   1.000
_cell.length_b   1.000
_cell.length_c   1.000
_cell.angle_alpha   90.00
_cell.angle_beta   90.00
_cell.angle_gamma   90.00
#
_symmetry.space_group_name_H-M   'P 1'
#
loop_
_entity.id
_entity.type
_entity.pdbx_description
1 polymer ?
#
loop_
_entity_poly.entity_id
_entity_poly.type
_entity_poly.pdbx_seq_one_letter_code
_entity_poly.pdbx_strand_id
1 'polypeptide(L)' 'MSLKAEFKKIDILDQGHVFEKIEFFPNISYLIIPFSVAFEKNDPPDIYNGEELIPFKEKDLDFKDILIHEFLND' A
#
# COMPACT_ATOMS: atom_id res chain seq x y z
N MET A 1 15.77 -13.97 -5.52
CA MET A 1 14.64 -14.88 -5.29
C MET A 1 14.18 -15.40 -6.64
N SER A 2 14.08 -16.72 -6.83
CA SER A 2 13.71 -17.32 -8.12
C SER A 2 12.19 -17.41 -8.22
N LEU A 3 11.61 -16.82 -9.27
CA LEU A 3 10.19 -16.98 -9.59
C LEU A 3 9.96 -18.44 -10.02
N LYS A 4 9.18 -19.19 -9.24
CA LYS A 4 8.68 -20.49 -9.68
C LYS A 4 7.41 -20.24 -10.49
N ALA A 5 7.47 -20.56 -11.78
CA ALA A 5 6.32 -20.51 -12.66
C ALA A 5 5.58 -21.85 -12.64
N GLU A 6 4.26 -21.79 -12.57
CA GLU A 6 3.40 -22.96 -12.75
C GLU A 6 2.71 -22.85 -14.11
N PHE A 7 2.86 -23.91 -14.92
CA PHE A 7 2.23 -24.00 -16.22
C PHE A 7 0.99 -24.85 -16.08
N LYS A 8 -0.18 -24.30 -16.44
CA LYS A 8 -1.42 -25.07 -16.48
C LYS A 8 -1.76 -25.38 -17.93
N LYS A 9 -1.90 -26.67 -18.23
CA LYS A 9 -2.45 -27.12 -19.51
C LYS A 9 -3.96 -26.96 -19.48
N ILE A 10 -4.49 -26.31 -20.49
CA ILE A 10 -5.94 -26.16 -20.67
C ILE A 10 -6.26 -26.61 -22.09
N ASP A 11 -7.20 -27.54 -22.20
CA ASP A 11 -7.72 -27.99 -23.49
C ASP A 11 -8.82 -27.02 -23.92
N ILE A 12 -8.65 -26.42 -25.10
CA ILE A 12 -9.63 -25.52 -25.69
C ILE A 12 -10.24 -26.22 -26.90
N LEU A 13 -11.57 -26.27 -26.92
CA LEU A 13 -12.32 -26.79 -28.05
C LEU A 13 -12.67 -25.63 -28.99
N ASP A 14 -12.10 -25.62 -30.20
CA ASP A 14 -12.46 -24.66 -31.25
C ASP A 14 -12.78 -25.40 -32.55
N GLN A 15 -13.96 -25.13 -33.11
CA GLN A 15 -14.48 -25.77 -34.33
C GLN A 15 -14.37 -27.31 -34.35
N GLY A 16 -14.50 -27.96 -33.19
CA GLY A 16 -14.41 -29.43 -33.07
C GLY A 16 -12.99 -29.99 -32.99
N HIS A 17 -11.97 -29.12 -33.00
CA HIS A 17 -10.57 -29.49 -32.77
C HIS A 17 -10.16 -29.14 -31.33
N VAL A 18 -9.46 -30.07 -30.67
CA VAL A 18 -8.91 -29.87 -29.33
C VAL A 18 -7.50 -29.31 -29.47
N PHE A 19 -7.27 -28.12 -28.92
CA PHE A 19 -5.97 -27.48 -28.90
C PHE A 19 -5.43 -27.42 -27.47
N GLU A 20 -4.18 -27.87 -27.28
CA GLU A 20 -3.46 -27.66 -26.02
C GLU A 20 -2.99 -26.20 -25.95
N LYS A 21 -3.60 -25.39 -25.07
CA LYS A 21 -3.08 -24.07 -24.73
C LYS A 21 -2.32 -24.15 -23.41
N ILE A 22 -1.05 -23.77 -23.44
CA ILE A 22 -0.24 -23.65 -22.23
C ILE A 22 -0.36 -22.21 -21.76
N GLU A 23 -1.13 -21.99 -20.68
CA GLU A 23 -1.22 -20.68 -20.06
C GLU A 23 -0.21 -20.55 -18.92
N PHE A 24 0.56 -19.47 -18.96
CA PHE A 24 1.54 -19.12 -17.94
C PHE A 24 0.82 -18.36 -16.82
N PHE A 25 0.75 -18.96 -15.63
CA PHE A 25 0.24 -18.29 -14.45
C PHE A 25 1.40 -17.95 -13.52
N PRO A 26 1.79 -16.67 -13.41
CA PRO A 26 2.79 -16.29 -12.42
C PRO A 26 2.23 -16.56 -11.03
N ASN A 27 2.94 -17.33 -10.22
CA ASN A 27 2.56 -17.58 -8.84
C ASN A 27 2.77 -16.29 -8.02
N ILE A 28 1.69 -15.54 -7.84
CA ILE A 28 1.69 -14.26 -7.11
C ILE A 28 1.73 -14.43 -5.58
N SER A 29 1.64 -15.65 -5.05
CA SER A 29 1.75 -15.91 -3.62
C SER A 29 3.12 -15.55 -3.05
N TYR A 30 4.14 -15.39 -3.92
CA TYR A 30 5.46 -14.88 -3.55
C TYR A 30 5.56 -13.35 -3.60
N LEU A 31 4.56 -12.64 -4.12
CA LEU A 31 4.51 -11.17 -4.17
C LEU A 31 4.02 -10.56 -2.85
N ILE A 32 4.24 -11.27 -1.73
CA ILE A 32 4.01 -10.74 -0.40
C ILE A 32 5.10 -9.71 -0.15
N ILE A 33 4.77 -8.43 -0.30
CA ILE A 33 5.57 -7.34 0.22
C ILE A 33 5.30 -7.32 1.72
N PRO A 34 6.25 -7.71 2.58
CA PRO A 34 6.06 -7.52 4.01
C PRO A 34 5.92 -6.01 4.20
N PHE A 35 4.82 -5.57 4.82
CA PHE A 35 4.63 -4.15 5.15
C PHE A 35 5.88 -3.62 5.90
N SER A 36 6.48 -4.43 6.75
CA SER A 36 7.74 -4.12 7.46
C SER A 36 8.98 -3.87 6.58
N VAL A 37 8.97 -4.23 5.30
CA VAL A 37 10.08 -3.99 4.35
C VAL A 37 9.82 -2.75 3.49
N ALA A 38 8.55 -2.46 3.17
CA ALA A 38 8.17 -1.25 2.44
C ALA A 38 8.23 0.01 3.34
N PHE A 39 7.98 -0.18 4.63
CA PHE A 39 8.21 0.81 5.67
C PHE A 39 9.58 0.51 6.30
N GLU A 40 10.67 0.86 5.63
CA GLU A 40 11.87 1.25 6.39
C GLU A 40 11.37 2.21 7.47
N LYS A 41 11.72 1.96 8.74
CA LYS A 41 11.44 2.86 9.86
C LYS A 41 12.19 4.18 9.64
N ASN A 42 11.76 4.95 8.67
CA ASN A 42 11.81 6.38 8.78
C ASN A 42 10.70 6.63 9.79
N ASP A 43 11.06 6.80 11.06
CA ASP A 43 10.14 7.37 12.03
C ASP A 43 9.56 8.60 11.32
N PRO A 44 8.27 8.57 10.91
CA PRO A 44 7.70 9.71 10.23
C PRO A 44 7.94 10.88 11.19
N PRO A 45 8.50 12.01 10.71
CA PRO A 45 8.83 13.10 11.60
C PRO A 45 7.58 13.39 12.42
N ASP A 46 7.69 13.21 13.74
CA ASP A 46 6.58 13.49 14.63
C ASP A 46 6.28 14.98 14.44
N ILE A 47 5.15 15.25 13.80
CA ILE A 47 4.76 16.60 13.38
C ILE A 47 4.54 17.46 14.63
N TYR A 48 4.36 16.82 15.80
CA TYR A 48 4.17 17.49 17.07
C TYR A 48 5.09 16.92 18.16
N ASN A 49 6.35 17.31 18.12
CA ASN A 49 7.34 16.96 19.16
C ASN A 49 7.19 17.79 20.47
N GLY A 50 6.28 18.77 20.50
CA GLY A 50 6.07 19.65 21.65
C GLY A 50 7.18 20.70 21.86
N GLU A 51 8.17 20.80 20.96
CA GLU A 51 9.26 21.78 20.98
C GLU A 51 8.95 23.03 20.16
N GLU A 52 7.66 23.32 19.93
CA GLU A 52 7.26 24.51 19.20
C GLU A 52 7.73 25.79 19.89
N LEU A 53 8.14 26.79 19.10
CA LEU A 53 8.51 28.12 19.59
C LEU A 53 7.40 28.77 20.44
N ILE A 54 6.15 28.50 20.07
CA ILE A 54 4.96 29.00 20.76
C ILE A 54 4.14 27.78 21.20
N PRO A 55 3.91 27.57 22.50
CA PRO A 55 3.06 26.48 22.98
C PRO A 55 1.65 26.57 22.39
N PHE A 56 1.01 25.42 22.10
CA PHE A 56 -0.36 25.39 21.57
C PHE A 56 -1.36 26.22 22.38
N LYS A 57 -1.21 26.25 23.72
CA LYS A 57 -2.04 27.06 24.62
C LYS A 57 -2.00 28.55 24.27
N GLU A 58 -0.84 29.04 23.82
CA GLU A 58 -0.54 30.44 23.52
C GLU A 58 -0.79 30.81 22.04
N LYS A 59 -1.11 29.83 21.19
CA LYS A 59 -1.54 30.09 19.80
C LYS A 59 -2.85 30.87 19.77
N ASP A 60 -3.02 31.67 18.72
CA ASP A 60 -4.24 32.44 18.48
C ASP A 60 -5.47 31.52 18.28
N LEU A 61 -6.65 32.12 18.36
CA LEU A 61 -7.91 31.40 18.22
C LEU A 61 -8.13 30.93 16.77
N ASP A 62 -7.78 31.77 15.80
CA ASP A 62 -7.95 31.48 14.37
C ASP A 62 -7.18 30.21 13.95
N PHE A 63 -5.94 30.05 14.42
CA PHE A 63 -5.11 28.87 14.22
C PHE A 63 -5.76 27.62 14.81
N LYS A 64 -6.32 27.72 16.03
CA LYS A 64 -6.98 26.60 16.69
C LYS A 64 -8.24 26.18 15.93
N ASP A 65 -9.03 27.15 15.47
CA ASP A 65 -10.24 26.91 14.71
C ASP A 65 -9.93 26.24 13.36
N ILE A 66 -8.90 26.72 12.65
CA ILE A 66 -8.41 26.09 11.41
C ILE A 66 -8.00 24.63 11.68
N LEU A 67 -7.18 24.40 12.70
CA LEU A 67 -6.69 23.06 13.05
C LEU A 67 -7.87 22.12 13.36
N ILE A 68 -8.83 22.57 14.15
CA ILE A 68 -10.04 21.79 14.46
C ILE A 68 -10.80 21.41 13.19
N HIS A 69 -10.99 22.36 12.26
CA HIS A 69 -11.70 22.11 11.02
C HIS A 69 -10.96 21.19 10.04
N GLU A 70 -9.62 21.19 10.03
CA GLU A 70 -8.83 20.29 9.20
C GLU A 70 -8.92 18.82 9.66
N PHE A 71 -9.08 18.59 10.97
CA PHE A 71 -9.07 17.23 11.54
C PHE A 71 -10.45 16.69 11.94
N LEU A 72 -11.49 17.53 12.06
CA LEU A 72 -12.84 17.09 12.45
C LEU A 72 -13.84 17.00 11.29
N ASN A 73 -13.52 17.53 10.11
CA ASN A 73 -14.40 17.40 8.95
C ASN A 73 -14.01 16.17 8.12
N ASP A 74 -14.67 15.04 8.41
CA ASP A 74 -14.78 13.87 7.52
C ASP A 74 -15.75 14.13 6.35
#